data_AF-A0A9X2YVZ6-F1
#
_entry.id   AF-A0A9X2YVZ6-F1
#
_cell.length_a   1.000
_cell.length_b   1.000
_cell.length_c   1.000
_cell.angle_alpha   90.00
_cell.angle_beta   90.00
_cell.angle_gamma   90.00
#
_symmetry.space_group_name_H-M   'P 1'
#
loop_
_entity.id
_entity.type
_entity.pdbx_description
1 polymer ?
#
loop_
_entity_poly.entity_id
_entity_poly.type
_entity_poly.pdbx_seq_one_letter_code
_entity_poly.pdbx_strand_id
1 'polypeptide(L)'
;MITNIKRWLFASLLITGFLIFTSCNDDDQSTAYNASYLPSIDATNLPIGNRSMTMFEDDESPSKMYDKQDRWFRVNEPMQVIQKGKDSVQISLYSPVGLTDVRIYAKLANYDKKFLIYNFTKIPAFHRSFHQIPMVAGKNDYLLETGNAVTIDKITGFSSGAIEFSVESSDPLFAKFKKIKSSHLVQFNDGYHINELGKYLPMNPVLAKEAIAMIINYSYALSHPIYYDTFINFNRYKQEQATQAGTVVNGATDWHGNNEDVDGKYDYLPKTEIEKIYWNYLDNRTVYMAMVGGDSAWGGGPLASQWESGYVTGHWVGEMSVWSHEYSHHIGFSHSSNLANSGEGGGQQEMLTHFYKYLIYLKDLPFTDPEVLKGWTKTKYLTGTYKKPVFNINPKNPFLLKYKGDGKWN
;
A
#
# COMPACT_ATOMS: atom_id res chain seq x y z
N MET A 1 -53.25 -44.02 -50.83
CA MET A 1 -52.79 -43.59 -49.49
C MET A 1 -52.38 -42.13 -49.59
N ILE A 2 -53.06 -41.30 -48.81
CA ILE A 2 -53.51 -39.94 -49.18
C ILE A 2 -52.54 -38.88 -48.60
N THR A 3 -51.86 -38.19 -49.52
CA THR A 3 -51.63 -36.72 -49.67
C THR A 3 -51.01 -35.91 -48.51
N ASN A 4 -49.87 -35.21 -48.77
CA ASN A 4 -49.75 -33.74 -49.05
C ASN A 4 -49.70 -32.85 -47.78
N ILE A 5 -49.17 -31.62 -47.66
CA ILE A 5 -48.49 -30.59 -48.50
C ILE A 5 -48.23 -29.39 -47.53
N LYS A 6 -47.13 -28.64 -47.73
CA LYS A 6 -46.85 -27.19 -47.44
C LYS A 6 -47.13 -26.61 -46.02
N ARG A 7 -46.28 -25.79 -45.35
CA ARG A 7 -45.54 -24.51 -45.64
C ARG A 7 -46.18 -23.36 -44.82
N TRP A 8 -45.37 -22.40 -44.33
CA TRP A 8 -45.69 -21.07 -43.71
C TRP A 8 -46.14 -21.03 -42.23
N LEU A 9 -46.09 -19.94 -41.46
CA LEU A 9 -45.24 -18.74 -41.21
C LEU A 9 -46.01 -17.96 -40.09
N PHE A 10 -45.32 -17.42 -39.06
CA PHE A 10 -45.73 -16.37 -38.08
C PHE A 10 -47.19 -16.20 -37.59
N ALA A 11 -47.39 -16.07 -36.27
CA ALA A 11 -48.12 -14.95 -35.63
C ALA A 11 -48.11 -15.05 -34.09
N SER A 12 -47.83 -13.92 -33.45
CA SER A 12 -47.91 -13.59 -32.03
C SER A 12 -49.36 -13.60 -31.50
N LEU A 13 -49.59 -13.80 -30.19
CA LEU A 13 -50.40 -12.90 -29.35
C LEU A 13 -50.36 -13.24 -27.83
N LEU A 14 -50.34 -12.17 -27.04
CA LEU A 14 -50.50 -12.06 -25.58
C LEU A 14 -51.83 -12.63 -25.07
N ILE A 15 -51.84 -13.21 -23.85
CA ILE A 15 -52.96 -13.09 -22.89
C ILE A 15 -52.44 -12.98 -21.45
N THR A 16 -52.74 -11.84 -20.84
CA THR A 16 -52.75 -11.51 -19.41
C THR A 16 -53.90 -12.19 -18.67
N GLY A 17 -53.71 -12.56 -17.39
CA GLY A 17 -54.80 -12.98 -16.49
C GLY A 17 -54.44 -12.77 -15.02
N PHE A 18 -55.14 -11.81 -14.40
CA PHE A 18 -54.97 -11.30 -13.04
C PHE A 18 -56.00 -11.96 -12.09
N LEU A 19 -55.59 -12.23 -10.84
CA LEU A 19 -56.36 -12.41 -9.60
C LEU A 19 -57.34 -13.58 -9.42
N ILE A 20 -57.11 -14.36 -8.35
CA ILE A 20 -58.10 -14.57 -7.28
C ILE A 20 -57.38 -14.46 -5.93
N PHE A 21 -57.79 -13.48 -5.11
CA PHE A 21 -57.53 -13.45 -3.67
C PHE A 21 -58.54 -14.38 -2.99
N THR A 22 -58.05 -15.35 -2.22
CA THR A 22 -58.83 -15.98 -1.16
C THR A 22 -58.08 -15.79 0.15
N SER A 23 -58.65 -14.92 0.97
CA SER A 23 -58.36 -14.78 2.39
C SER A 23 -58.78 -16.06 3.12
N CYS A 24 -57.81 -16.71 3.76
CA CYS A 24 -58.04 -17.53 4.93
C CYS A 24 -57.00 -17.07 5.97
N ASN A 25 -57.51 -16.47 7.05
CA ASN A 25 -56.78 -16.26 8.28
C ASN A 25 -56.46 -17.64 8.86
N ASP A 26 -55.18 -17.98 8.91
CA ASP A 26 -54.64 -18.78 9.99
C ASP A 26 -53.55 -17.95 10.66
N ASP A 27 -53.66 -17.84 11.98
CA ASP A 27 -52.77 -17.14 12.88
C ASP A 27 -51.37 -17.79 12.86
N ASP A 28 -50.53 -17.42 11.89
CA ASP A 28 -49.09 -17.58 12.01
C ASP A 28 -48.51 -16.26 12.51
N GLN A 29 -48.10 -16.25 13.78
CA GLN A 29 -47.11 -15.32 14.27
C GLN A 29 -45.84 -15.49 13.43
N SER A 30 -45.75 -14.82 12.29
CA SER A 30 -44.47 -14.49 11.69
C SER A 30 -43.79 -13.58 12.71
N THR A 31 -43.02 -14.16 13.62
CA THR A 31 -41.98 -13.43 14.31
C THR A 31 -41.18 -12.75 13.21
N ALA A 32 -41.28 -11.43 13.11
CA ALA A 32 -40.47 -10.67 12.18
C ALA A 32 -39.03 -11.08 12.47
N TYR A 33 -38.42 -11.81 11.52
CA TYR A 33 -37.07 -12.31 11.69
C TYR A 33 -36.14 -11.11 11.87
N ASN A 34 -35.70 -10.92 13.11
CA ASN A 34 -34.75 -9.87 13.46
C ASN A 34 -33.36 -10.47 13.30
N ALA A 35 -32.73 -10.18 12.16
CA ALA A 35 -31.37 -10.64 11.88
C ALA A 35 -30.42 -10.22 13.02
N SER A 36 -29.71 -11.20 13.58
CA SER A 36 -28.73 -10.95 14.63
C SER A 36 -27.37 -10.69 14.00
N TYR A 37 -27.12 -9.42 13.65
CA TYR A 37 -25.83 -9.01 13.11
C TYR A 37 -24.76 -8.97 14.20
N LEU A 38 -23.52 -9.26 13.81
CA LEU A 38 -22.37 -9.08 14.69
C LEU A 38 -22.23 -7.61 15.10
N PRO A 39 -21.88 -7.34 16.37
CA PRO A 39 -21.74 -5.98 16.86
C PRO A 39 -20.57 -5.26 16.19
N SER A 40 -20.70 -3.93 16.08
CA SER A 40 -19.56 -3.07 15.73
C SER A 40 -18.49 -3.13 16.83
N ILE A 41 -17.23 -3.15 16.41
CA ILE A 41 -16.05 -3.33 17.27
C ILE A 41 -15.26 -2.03 17.33
N ASP A 42 -14.86 -1.60 18.52
CA ASP A 42 -13.84 -0.56 18.67
C ASP A 42 -12.50 -1.24 19.02
N ALA A 43 -11.52 -1.19 18.11
CA ALA A 43 -10.25 -1.86 18.36
C ALA A 43 -9.42 -1.20 19.48
N THR A 44 -9.79 0.01 19.92
CA THR A 44 -9.17 0.67 21.08
C THR A 44 -9.67 0.13 22.41
N ASN A 45 -10.76 -0.65 22.42
CA ASN A 45 -11.35 -1.24 23.61
C ASN A 45 -11.80 -2.69 23.35
N LEU A 46 -10.84 -3.57 23.07
CA LEU A 46 -11.11 -4.98 22.81
C LEU A 46 -11.14 -5.81 24.10
N PRO A 47 -12.00 -6.84 24.19
CA PRO A 47 -11.90 -7.84 25.25
C PRO A 47 -10.51 -8.49 25.29
N ILE A 48 -10.07 -8.91 26.48
CA ILE A 48 -8.74 -9.51 26.71
C ILE A 48 -8.48 -10.71 25.78
N GLY A 49 -9.53 -11.49 25.48
CA GLY A 49 -9.46 -12.65 24.57
C GLY A 49 -8.98 -12.31 23.17
N ASN A 50 -9.12 -11.06 22.72
CA ASN A 50 -8.73 -10.60 21.40
C ASN A 50 -7.27 -10.13 21.31
N ARG A 51 -6.54 -10.11 22.44
CA ARG A 51 -5.08 -9.90 22.52
C ARG A 51 -4.59 -8.70 21.70
N SER A 52 -5.19 -7.54 21.93
CA SER A 52 -4.79 -6.27 21.28
C SER A 52 -3.39 -5.85 21.70
N MET A 53 -2.62 -5.28 20.77
CA MET A 53 -1.31 -4.68 21.01
C MET A 53 -1.00 -3.60 19.97
N THR A 54 -0.17 -2.63 20.36
CA THR A 54 0.52 -1.75 19.42
C THR A 54 1.83 -2.42 18.99
N MET A 55 2.08 -2.50 17.69
CA MET A 55 3.34 -2.97 17.13
C MET A 55 4.38 -1.83 17.16
N PHE A 56 5.65 -2.20 17.25
CA PHE A 56 6.79 -1.29 17.20
C PHE A 56 6.76 -0.25 18.34
N GLU A 57 6.28 -0.62 19.53
CA GLU A 57 6.44 0.23 20.71
C GLU A 57 7.92 0.53 20.94
N ASP A 58 8.23 1.73 21.45
CA ASP A 58 9.61 2.23 21.49
C ASP A 58 10.54 1.29 22.30
N ASP A 59 10.00 0.62 23.32
CA ASP A 59 10.69 -0.34 24.18
C ASP A 59 10.49 -1.81 23.74
N GLU A 60 9.83 -2.07 22.62
CA GLU A 60 9.73 -3.40 22.04
C GLU A 60 11.11 -3.91 21.63
N SER A 61 11.43 -5.17 21.95
CA SER A 61 12.68 -5.78 21.51
C SER A 61 12.79 -5.75 19.97
N PRO A 62 13.89 -5.23 19.39
CA PRO A 62 14.09 -5.22 17.94
C PRO A 62 14.02 -6.62 17.30
N SER A 63 14.29 -7.69 18.03
CA SER A 63 14.18 -9.06 17.51
C SER A 63 12.77 -9.38 16.98
N LYS A 64 11.71 -8.80 17.57
CA LYS A 64 10.35 -8.93 17.06
C LYS A 64 10.17 -8.20 15.73
N MET A 65 10.70 -6.98 15.61
CA MET A 65 10.72 -6.22 14.36
C MET A 65 11.44 -6.98 13.23
N TYR A 66 12.51 -7.70 13.54
CA TYR A 66 13.28 -8.51 12.58
C TYR A 66 12.67 -9.89 12.28
N ASP A 67 11.66 -10.34 13.04
CA ASP A 67 10.98 -11.60 12.77
C ASP A 67 10.16 -11.49 11.47
N LYS A 68 10.72 -12.03 10.39
CA LYS A 68 10.14 -11.99 9.04
C LYS A 68 8.84 -12.79 8.91
N GLN A 69 8.51 -13.66 9.87
CA GLN A 69 7.24 -14.38 9.93
C GLN A 69 6.17 -13.61 10.71
N ASP A 70 6.60 -12.67 11.56
CA ASP A 70 5.73 -11.87 12.41
C ASP A 70 5.51 -10.45 11.91
N ARG A 71 6.58 -9.71 11.57
CA ARG A 71 6.56 -8.30 11.18
C ARG A 71 6.89 -8.14 9.70
N TRP A 72 5.85 -8.16 8.87
CA TRP A 72 5.93 -7.93 7.44
C TRP A 72 4.62 -7.34 6.94
N PHE A 73 4.65 -6.62 5.82
CA PHE A 73 3.44 -6.18 5.14
C PHE A 73 3.70 -5.97 3.66
N ARG A 74 2.65 -5.98 2.83
CA ARG A 74 2.74 -5.49 1.46
C ARG A 74 2.36 -4.02 1.44
N VAL A 75 3.07 -3.20 0.67
CA VAL A 75 2.84 -1.74 0.66
C VAL A 75 1.44 -1.34 0.15
N ASN A 76 0.80 -2.16 -0.66
CA ASN A 76 -0.60 -1.99 -1.09
C ASN A 76 -1.63 -2.61 -0.13
N GLU A 77 -1.19 -3.33 0.90
CA GLU A 77 -2.03 -3.93 1.93
C GLU A 77 -1.53 -3.57 3.35
N PRO A 78 -1.42 -2.29 3.74
CA PRO A 78 -1.01 -1.94 5.11
C PRO A 78 -2.00 -2.44 6.17
N MET A 79 -3.27 -2.59 5.81
CA MET A 79 -4.31 -3.21 6.63
C MET A 79 -4.46 -4.68 6.22
N GLN A 80 -3.94 -5.58 7.05
CA GLN A 80 -3.86 -7.01 6.79
C GLN A 80 -4.85 -7.82 7.62
N VAL A 81 -5.40 -8.86 7.01
CA VAL A 81 -6.21 -9.89 7.66
C VAL A 81 -5.63 -11.25 7.28
N ILE A 82 -5.03 -11.94 8.24
CA ILE A 82 -4.31 -13.20 8.00
C ILE A 82 -4.97 -14.29 8.83
N GLN A 83 -5.38 -15.38 8.19
CA GLN A 83 -5.84 -16.57 8.90
C GLN A 83 -4.72 -17.13 9.80
N LYS A 84 -5.05 -17.41 11.06
CA LYS A 84 -4.16 -18.06 12.02
C LYS A 84 -4.81 -19.36 12.49
N GLY A 85 -4.21 -20.48 12.12
CA GLY A 85 -4.77 -21.80 12.41
C GLY A 85 -6.12 -22.03 11.72
N LYS A 86 -7.01 -22.76 12.39
CA LYS A 86 -8.30 -23.17 11.82
C LYS A 86 -9.45 -22.22 12.15
N ASP A 87 -9.30 -21.35 13.13
CA ASP A 87 -10.44 -20.68 13.76
C ASP A 87 -10.22 -19.21 14.09
N SER A 88 -9.06 -18.64 13.76
CA SER A 88 -8.76 -17.26 14.12
C SER A 88 -8.15 -16.46 12.97
N VAL A 89 -8.22 -15.14 13.09
CA VAL A 89 -7.54 -14.19 12.23
C VAL A 89 -6.65 -13.27 13.05
N GLN A 90 -5.49 -12.94 12.51
CA GLN A 90 -4.70 -11.79 12.91
C GLN A 90 -5.11 -10.61 12.06
N ILE A 91 -5.44 -9.50 12.71
CA ILE A 91 -5.68 -8.21 12.08
C ILE A 91 -4.48 -7.32 12.41
N SER A 92 -3.91 -6.65 11.41
CA SER A 92 -2.75 -5.78 11.60
C SER A 92 -2.84 -4.53 10.73
N LEU A 93 -2.47 -3.38 11.28
CA LEU A 93 -2.38 -2.12 10.54
C LEU A 93 -0.96 -1.58 10.61
N TYR A 94 -0.23 -1.59 9.49
CA TYR A 94 1.11 -1.02 9.32
C TYR A 94 0.99 0.44 8.87
N SER A 95 0.55 1.31 9.77
CA SER A 95 0.35 2.73 9.46
C SER A 95 0.58 3.59 10.71
N PRO A 96 1.23 4.77 10.56
CA PRO A 96 1.36 5.75 11.63
C PRO A 96 0.04 6.44 11.99
N VAL A 97 -0.98 6.31 11.15
CA VAL A 97 -2.32 6.86 11.37
C VAL A 97 -3.32 5.70 11.38
N GLY A 98 -4.22 5.70 12.36
CA GLY A 98 -5.29 4.72 12.46
C GLY A 98 -6.32 4.85 11.33
N LEU A 99 -7.22 3.87 11.22
CA LEU A 99 -8.32 3.86 10.26
C LEU A 99 -9.68 3.86 10.97
N THR A 100 -10.70 4.35 10.29
CA THR A 100 -12.11 4.35 10.74
C THR A 100 -13.01 3.60 9.78
N ASP A 101 -14.18 3.16 10.25
CA ASP A 101 -15.19 2.40 9.47
C ASP A 101 -14.56 1.28 8.61
N VAL A 102 -13.81 0.39 9.26
CA VAL A 102 -13.12 -0.72 8.59
C VAL A 102 -13.99 -1.97 8.62
N ARG A 103 -14.40 -2.41 7.44
CA ARG A 103 -15.27 -3.58 7.24
C ARG A 103 -14.45 -4.73 6.68
N ILE A 104 -14.48 -5.86 7.38
CA ILE A 104 -13.82 -7.09 6.95
C ILE A 104 -14.89 -8.06 6.47
N TYR A 105 -14.80 -8.38 5.20
CA TYR A 105 -15.64 -9.37 4.55
C TYR A 105 -14.90 -10.70 4.46
N ALA A 106 -15.65 -11.79 4.51
CA ALA A 106 -15.19 -13.13 4.18
C ALA A 106 -15.89 -13.67 2.92
N LYS A 107 -15.19 -14.49 2.16
CA LYS A 107 -15.72 -15.30 1.06
C LYS A 107 -15.31 -16.76 1.29
N LEU A 108 -16.26 -17.68 1.17
CA LEU A 108 -15.96 -19.12 1.24
C LEU A 108 -15.63 -19.63 -0.17
N ALA A 109 -14.75 -20.61 -0.29
CA ALA A 109 -14.32 -21.14 -1.59
C ALA A 109 -15.49 -21.61 -2.49
N ASN A 110 -16.56 -22.15 -1.89
CA ASN A 110 -17.73 -22.67 -2.61
C ASN A 110 -18.95 -21.71 -2.53
N TYR A 111 -18.73 -20.44 -2.21
CA TYR A 111 -19.80 -19.45 -2.10
C TYR A 111 -19.37 -18.12 -2.71
N ASP A 112 -20.09 -17.68 -3.74
CA ASP A 112 -19.64 -16.55 -4.55
C ASP A 112 -19.76 -15.18 -3.85
N LYS A 113 -20.68 -15.07 -2.89
CA LYS A 113 -20.95 -13.78 -2.23
C LYS A 113 -20.04 -13.55 -1.04
N LYS A 114 -19.68 -12.28 -0.84
CA LYS A 114 -18.97 -11.82 0.35
C LYS A 114 -19.95 -11.46 1.46
N PHE A 115 -19.56 -11.72 2.69
CA PHE A 115 -20.36 -11.37 3.87
C PHE A 115 -19.50 -10.75 4.96
N LEU A 116 -20.06 -9.76 5.65
CA LEU A 116 -19.38 -8.95 6.65
C LEU A 116 -19.18 -9.76 7.93
N ILE A 117 -17.92 -9.98 8.32
CA ILE A 117 -17.57 -10.74 9.54
C ILE A 117 -17.08 -9.85 10.67
N TYR A 118 -16.55 -8.67 10.37
CA TYR A 118 -16.21 -7.66 11.38
C TYR A 118 -16.47 -6.26 10.85
N ASN A 119 -16.97 -5.39 11.72
CA ASN A 119 -17.10 -3.96 11.46
C ASN A 119 -16.37 -3.19 12.56
N PHE A 120 -15.21 -2.62 12.25
CA PHE A 120 -14.42 -1.82 13.18
C PHE A 120 -14.74 -0.34 13.03
N THR A 121 -15.27 0.30 14.07
CA THR A 121 -15.45 1.77 14.07
C THR A 121 -14.13 2.50 14.01
N LYS A 122 -13.11 1.94 14.67
CA LYS A 122 -11.74 2.46 14.73
C LYS A 122 -10.71 1.34 14.87
N ILE A 123 -9.59 1.50 14.16
CA ILE A 123 -8.36 0.71 14.29
C ILE A 123 -7.20 1.69 14.58
N PRO A 124 -6.50 1.60 15.72
CA PRO A 124 -5.42 2.52 16.04
C PRO A 124 -4.18 2.34 15.15
N ALA A 125 -3.27 3.30 15.16
CA ALA A 125 -2.00 3.21 14.46
C ALA A 125 -1.17 2.03 14.95
N PHE A 126 -0.41 1.40 14.04
CA PHE A 126 0.41 0.20 14.31
C PHE A 126 -0.33 -0.93 15.04
N HIS A 127 -1.65 -1.03 14.89
CA HIS A 127 -2.47 -1.98 15.63
C HIS A 127 -2.22 -3.44 15.25
N ARG A 128 -2.31 -4.35 16.22
CA ARG A 128 -2.49 -5.78 15.99
C ARG A 128 -3.46 -6.38 17.00
N SER A 129 -4.33 -7.28 16.54
CA SER A 129 -5.14 -8.12 17.41
C SER A 129 -5.51 -9.46 16.76
N PHE A 130 -5.99 -10.40 17.57
CA PHE A 130 -6.38 -11.74 17.16
C PHE A 130 -7.86 -11.95 17.47
N HIS A 131 -8.63 -12.47 16.51
CA HIS A 131 -10.07 -12.65 16.67
C HIS A 131 -10.47 -14.05 16.26
N GLN A 132 -11.41 -14.66 17.00
CA GLN A 132 -12.02 -15.90 16.55
C GLN A 132 -12.92 -15.62 15.36
N ILE A 133 -12.76 -16.37 14.27
CA ILE A 133 -13.61 -16.29 13.08
C ILE A 133 -15.05 -16.60 13.52
N PRO A 134 -16.03 -15.70 13.32
CA PRO A 134 -17.34 -15.84 13.93
C PRO A 134 -18.08 -17.12 13.50
N MET A 135 -17.87 -17.58 12.26
CA MET A 135 -18.46 -18.81 11.72
C MET A 135 -18.01 -20.09 12.45
N VAL A 136 -16.89 -20.04 13.18
CA VAL A 136 -16.40 -21.18 13.98
C VAL A 136 -17.00 -21.17 15.38
N ALA A 137 -17.43 -20.01 15.89
CA ALA A 137 -18.06 -19.89 17.20
C ALA A 137 -19.46 -20.51 17.20
N GLY A 138 -20.25 -20.28 16.13
CA GLY A 138 -21.62 -20.76 16.04
C GLY A 138 -22.31 -20.37 14.73
N LYS A 139 -23.60 -20.70 14.66
CA LYS A 139 -24.52 -20.25 13.62
C LYS A 139 -24.83 -18.77 13.82
N ASN A 140 -24.69 -17.95 12.79
CA ASN A 140 -24.98 -16.52 12.85
C ASN A 140 -25.56 -16.00 11.52
N ASP A 141 -26.12 -14.80 11.57
CA ASP A 141 -26.55 -14.04 10.40
C ASP A 141 -25.49 -13.03 9.98
N TYR A 142 -25.25 -12.92 8.69
CA TYR A 142 -24.23 -12.05 8.12
C TYR A 142 -24.80 -11.16 7.03
N LEU A 143 -24.36 -9.90 7.00
CA LEU A 143 -24.73 -8.97 5.96
C LEU A 143 -23.91 -9.24 4.70
N LEU A 144 -24.58 -9.49 3.58
CA LEU A 144 -23.97 -9.56 2.26
C LEU A 144 -23.55 -8.18 1.78
N GLU A 145 -22.64 -8.12 0.81
CA GLU A 145 -22.27 -6.86 0.13
C GLU A 145 -23.48 -6.13 -0.49
N THR A 146 -24.55 -6.85 -0.82
CA THR A 146 -25.79 -6.29 -1.37
C THR A 146 -26.77 -5.78 -0.30
N GLY A 147 -26.43 -5.87 0.99
CA GLY A 147 -27.29 -5.44 2.11
C GLY A 147 -28.33 -6.45 2.58
N ASN A 148 -28.42 -7.62 1.94
CA ASN A 148 -29.31 -8.70 2.39
C ASN A 148 -28.59 -9.58 3.43
N ALA A 149 -29.34 -10.21 4.34
CA ALA A 149 -28.76 -11.17 5.29
C ALA A 149 -28.62 -12.58 4.70
N VAL A 150 -27.62 -13.33 5.18
CA VAL A 150 -27.49 -14.77 4.99
C VAL A 150 -27.19 -15.44 6.33
N THR A 151 -27.84 -16.56 6.62
CA THR A 151 -27.50 -17.38 7.78
C THR A 151 -26.46 -18.42 7.37
N ILE A 152 -25.37 -18.51 8.13
CA ILE A 152 -24.33 -19.52 7.93
C ILE A 152 -24.28 -20.40 9.17
N ASP A 153 -24.44 -21.72 8.99
CA ASP A 153 -24.26 -22.69 10.06
C ASP A 153 -22.81 -22.76 10.54
N LYS A 154 -22.59 -23.25 11.76
CA LYS A 154 -21.26 -23.39 12.34
C LYS A 154 -20.34 -24.24 11.46
N ILE A 155 -19.14 -23.75 11.19
CA ILE A 155 -18.09 -24.47 10.47
C ILE A 155 -17.05 -24.97 11.49
N THR A 156 -16.63 -26.23 11.39
CA THR A 156 -15.69 -26.90 12.32
C THR A 156 -14.22 -26.45 12.17
N GLY A 157 -14.00 -25.28 11.56
CA GLY A 157 -12.71 -24.68 11.26
C GLY A 157 -12.37 -24.69 9.76
N PHE A 158 -11.40 -23.88 9.38
CA PHE A 158 -10.98 -23.65 8.01
C PHE A 158 -9.58 -24.22 7.74
N SER A 159 -9.40 -24.89 6.62
CA SER A 159 -8.07 -25.10 6.05
C SER A 159 -7.55 -23.80 5.41
N SER A 160 -6.25 -23.73 5.15
CA SER A 160 -5.67 -22.60 4.40
C SER A 160 -6.34 -22.51 3.02
N GLY A 161 -6.77 -21.29 2.65
CA GLY A 161 -7.43 -21.03 1.37
C GLY A 161 -8.91 -21.40 1.30
N ALA A 162 -9.50 -21.98 2.34
CA ALA A 162 -10.95 -22.27 2.37
C ALA A 162 -11.81 -21.01 2.61
N ILE A 163 -11.18 -19.95 3.10
CA ILE A 163 -11.78 -18.65 3.40
C ILE A 163 -10.83 -17.54 2.92
N GLU A 164 -11.37 -16.60 2.18
CA GLU A 164 -10.67 -15.39 1.73
C GLU A 164 -11.22 -14.18 2.48
N PHE A 165 -10.35 -13.22 2.78
CA PHE A 165 -10.74 -11.98 3.45
C PHE A 165 -10.53 -10.78 2.52
N SER A 166 -11.45 -9.83 2.55
CA SER A 166 -11.25 -8.51 1.91
C SER A 166 -11.64 -7.41 2.86
N VAL A 167 -10.93 -6.29 2.76
CA VAL A 167 -11.12 -5.12 3.61
C VAL A 167 -11.65 -3.96 2.79
N GLU A 168 -12.69 -3.30 3.31
CA GLU A 168 -13.23 -2.06 2.79
C GLU A 168 -13.26 -1.02 3.90
N SER A 169 -13.14 0.26 3.54
CA SER A 169 -13.29 1.36 4.49
C SER A 169 -13.61 2.66 3.76
N SER A 170 -14.45 3.50 4.36
CA SER A 170 -14.73 4.85 3.87
C SER A 170 -13.66 5.86 4.28
N ASP A 171 -12.64 5.45 5.04
CA ASP A 171 -11.57 6.32 5.53
C ASP A 171 -10.76 6.87 4.34
N PRO A 172 -10.56 8.20 4.24
CA PRO A 172 -9.78 8.79 3.16
C PRO A 172 -8.35 8.25 3.06
N LEU A 173 -7.74 7.83 4.17
CA LEU A 173 -6.42 7.22 4.16
C LEU A 173 -6.46 5.82 3.52
N PHE A 174 -7.50 5.03 3.78
CA PHE A 174 -7.66 3.72 3.15
C PHE A 174 -7.83 3.85 1.63
N ALA A 175 -8.56 4.86 1.16
CA ALA A 175 -8.66 5.17 -0.26
C ALA A 175 -7.29 5.48 -0.90
N LYS A 176 -6.35 6.09 -0.15
CA LYS A 176 -4.97 6.28 -0.61
C LYS A 176 -4.18 4.97 -0.64
N PHE A 177 -4.37 4.05 0.31
CA PHE A 177 -3.72 2.74 0.24
C PHE A 177 -4.14 1.95 -1.00
N LYS A 178 -5.43 2.01 -1.37
CA LYS A 178 -5.95 1.36 -2.59
C LYS A 178 -5.36 1.91 -3.91
N LYS A 179 -4.76 3.10 -3.88
CA LYS A 179 -4.07 3.72 -5.03
C LYS A 179 -2.66 3.17 -5.24
N ILE A 180 -2.06 2.51 -4.24
CA ILE A 180 -0.72 1.92 -4.33
C ILE A 180 -0.78 0.68 -5.23
N LYS A 181 -0.03 0.72 -6.34
CA LYS A 181 0.07 -0.37 -7.31
C LYS A 181 1.17 -1.37 -6.97
N SER A 182 2.24 -0.91 -6.31
CA SER A 182 3.32 -1.79 -5.86
C SER A 182 2.80 -2.80 -4.86
N SER A 183 3.20 -4.07 -5.01
CA SER A 183 2.87 -5.13 -4.07
C SER A 183 4.10 -5.66 -3.32
N HIS A 184 5.19 -4.88 -3.28
CA HIS A 184 6.42 -5.25 -2.60
C HIS A 184 6.17 -5.69 -1.16
N LEU A 185 6.80 -6.81 -0.78
CA LEU A 185 6.80 -7.33 0.57
C LEU A 185 7.90 -6.63 1.38
N VAL A 186 7.52 -5.82 2.36
CA VAL A 186 8.45 -5.10 3.23
C VAL A 186 8.78 -5.93 4.46
N GLN A 187 10.07 -6.10 4.70
CA GLN A 187 10.62 -6.77 5.88
C GLN A 187 11.85 -6.01 6.40
N PHE A 188 12.11 -6.10 7.70
CA PHE A 188 13.37 -5.65 8.29
C PHE A 188 14.35 -6.82 8.34
N ASN A 189 15.65 -6.56 8.18
CA ASN A 189 16.65 -7.63 8.17
C ASN A 189 17.87 -7.25 9.00
N ASP A 190 18.11 -8.04 10.04
CA ASP A 190 19.24 -7.93 10.95
C ASP A 190 20.53 -8.54 10.41
N GLY A 191 20.42 -9.46 9.44
CA GLY A 191 21.59 -10.11 8.84
C GLY A 191 22.64 -9.12 8.32
N TYR A 192 22.24 -7.94 7.85
CA TYR A 192 23.18 -6.91 7.37
C TYR A 192 24.08 -6.37 8.49
N HIS A 193 23.50 -5.95 9.63
CA HIS A 193 24.29 -5.41 10.73
C HIS A 193 24.93 -6.50 11.61
N ILE A 194 24.41 -7.73 11.58
CA ILE A 194 25.07 -8.89 12.22
C ILE A 194 26.34 -9.25 11.46
N ASN A 195 26.31 -9.23 10.13
CA ASN A 195 27.45 -9.66 9.30
C ASN A 195 28.47 -8.55 9.02
N GLU A 196 28.01 -7.30 8.89
CA GLU A 196 28.86 -6.14 8.54
C GLU A 196 28.55 -4.95 9.48
N LEU A 197 28.70 -5.17 10.79
CA LEU A 197 28.49 -4.11 11.80
C LEU A 197 29.41 -2.91 11.53
N GLY A 198 28.85 -1.71 11.58
CA GLY A 198 29.54 -0.45 11.29
C GLY A 198 29.17 0.09 9.91
N LYS A 199 29.22 -0.77 8.88
CA LYS A 199 28.63 -0.48 7.57
C LYS A 199 27.11 -0.38 7.69
N TYR A 200 26.48 -1.39 8.29
CA TYR A 200 25.08 -1.35 8.69
C TYR A 200 24.96 -1.23 10.20
N LEU A 201 23.88 -0.61 10.66
CA LEU A 201 23.55 -0.47 12.07
C LEU A 201 22.21 -1.14 12.40
N PRO A 202 22.03 -1.56 13.66
CA PRO A 202 20.76 -2.07 14.12
C PRO A 202 19.69 -0.97 14.05
N MET A 203 18.61 -1.25 13.35
CA MET A 203 17.35 -0.53 13.48
C MET A 203 16.64 -0.89 14.80
N ASN A 204 15.78 0.00 15.24
CA ASN A 204 14.91 -0.17 16.39
C ASN A 204 13.45 0.21 16.01
N PRO A 205 12.47 -0.04 16.88
CA PRO A 205 11.07 0.24 16.59
C PRO A 205 10.74 1.68 16.18
N VAL A 206 11.45 2.69 16.71
CA VAL A 206 11.26 4.09 16.30
C VAL A 206 11.59 4.26 14.82
N LEU A 207 12.74 3.73 14.39
CA LEU A 207 13.16 3.77 12.99
C LEU A 207 12.27 2.92 12.09
N ALA A 208 11.74 1.80 12.61
CA ALA A 208 10.80 0.96 11.87
C ALA A 208 9.52 1.71 11.51
N LYS A 209 8.95 2.44 12.47
CA LYS A 209 7.74 3.25 12.26
C LYS A 209 7.95 4.33 11.18
N GLU A 210 9.10 4.99 11.22
CA GLU A 210 9.50 5.98 10.20
C GLU A 210 9.70 5.34 8.82
N ALA A 211 10.41 4.20 8.77
CA ALA A 211 10.64 3.44 7.55
C ALA A 211 9.33 2.97 6.90
N ILE A 212 8.36 2.50 7.69
CA ILE A 212 7.01 2.10 7.23
C ILE A 212 6.28 3.29 6.61
N ALA A 213 6.28 4.45 7.27
CA ALA A 213 5.66 5.66 6.73
C ALA A 213 6.30 6.09 5.41
N MET A 214 7.64 6.10 5.36
CA MET A 214 8.42 6.44 4.17
C MET A 214 8.11 5.52 2.99
N ILE A 215 8.16 4.20 3.17
CA ILE A 215 8.00 3.26 2.05
C ILE A 215 6.56 3.23 1.50
N ILE A 216 5.56 3.46 2.35
CA ILE A 216 4.16 3.60 1.91
C ILE A 216 3.99 4.88 1.08
N ASN A 217 4.52 6.02 1.56
CA ASN A 217 4.50 7.27 0.79
C ASN A 217 5.24 7.15 -0.54
N TYR A 218 6.42 6.53 -0.52
CA TYR A 218 7.24 6.29 -1.71
C TYR A 218 6.49 5.44 -2.73
N SER A 219 5.88 4.33 -2.29
CA SER A 219 5.11 3.43 -3.14
C SER A 219 3.86 4.11 -3.72
N TYR A 220 3.22 4.99 -2.95
CA TYR A 220 2.15 5.85 -3.45
C TYR A 220 2.65 6.80 -4.54
N ALA A 221 3.76 7.50 -4.32
CA ALA A 221 4.33 8.42 -5.31
C ALA A 221 4.66 7.71 -6.63
N LEU A 222 5.30 6.54 -6.58
CA LEU A 222 5.59 5.74 -7.78
C LEU A 222 4.33 5.29 -8.52
N SER A 223 3.24 5.04 -7.79
CA SER A 223 1.98 4.57 -8.38
C SER A 223 1.20 5.69 -9.09
N HIS A 224 1.56 6.96 -8.85
CA HIS A 224 0.80 8.14 -9.26
C HIS A 224 0.75 8.30 -10.79
N PRO A 225 -0.43 8.61 -11.38
CA PRO A 225 -0.56 8.80 -12.83
C PRO A 225 0.40 9.84 -13.44
N ILE A 226 0.57 10.98 -12.77
CA ILE A 226 1.57 12.00 -13.18
C ILE A 226 2.99 11.42 -13.16
N TYR A 227 3.35 10.63 -12.15
CA TYR A 227 4.68 10.03 -12.10
C TYR A 227 4.87 9.04 -13.24
N TYR A 228 3.89 8.16 -13.46
CA TYR A 228 3.88 7.25 -14.60
C TYR A 228 4.07 7.99 -15.93
N ASP A 229 3.21 8.98 -16.24
CA ASP A 229 3.27 9.77 -17.47
C ASP A 229 4.61 10.52 -17.63
N THR A 230 5.18 10.99 -16.52
CA THR A 230 6.50 11.64 -16.54
C THR A 230 7.61 10.61 -16.79
N PHE A 231 7.55 9.45 -16.15
CA PHE A 231 8.53 8.38 -16.30
C PHE A 231 8.56 7.83 -17.72
N ILE A 232 7.41 7.52 -18.34
CA ILE A 232 7.36 6.99 -19.71
C ILE A 232 7.60 8.04 -20.81
N ASN A 233 7.69 9.32 -20.43
CA ASN A 233 7.97 10.45 -21.32
C ASN A 233 9.06 11.35 -20.70
N PHE A 234 10.13 10.74 -20.18
CA PHE A 234 11.17 11.46 -19.43
C PHE A 234 11.91 12.50 -20.27
N ASN A 235 12.08 12.24 -21.57
CA ASN A 235 12.56 13.24 -22.52
C ASN A 235 11.76 14.55 -22.53
N ARG A 236 10.43 14.49 -22.41
CA ARG A 236 9.57 15.67 -22.29
C ARG A 236 9.83 16.39 -20.96
N TYR A 237 9.98 15.65 -19.87
CA TYR A 237 10.33 16.23 -18.56
C TYR A 237 11.65 17.01 -18.62
N LYS A 238 12.69 16.43 -19.24
CA LYS A 238 13.99 17.08 -19.46
C LYS A 238 13.88 18.38 -20.25
N GLN A 239 13.10 18.37 -21.34
CA GLN A 239 12.88 19.56 -22.16
C GLN A 239 12.12 20.65 -21.40
N GLU A 240 11.05 20.28 -20.69
CA GLU A 240 10.26 21.20 -19.88
C GLU A 240 11.10 21.82 -18.75
N GLN A 241 11.91 21.00 -18.07
CA GLN A 241 12.83 21.46 -17.02
C GLN A 241 13.84 22.48 -17.56
N ALA A 242 14.52 22.17 -18.66
CA ALA A 242 15.51 23.07 -19.26
C ALA A 242 14.86 24.39 -19.72
N THR A 243 13.69 24.29 -20.35
CA THR A 243 12.90 25.45 -20.80
C THR A 243 12.52 26.35 -19.61
N GLN A 244 12.03 25.76 -18.52
CA GLN A 244 11.66 26.49 -17.30
C GLN A 244 12.89 27.12 -16.61
N ALA A 245 14.05 26.48 -16.69
CA ALA A 245 15.30 27.00 -16.15
C ALA A 245 15.97 28.07 -17.04
N GLY A 246 15.53 28.22 -18.30
CA GLY A 246 16.17 29.09 -19.28
C GLY A 246 17.53 28.55 -19.73
N THR A 247 17.72 27.23 -19.68
CA THR A 247 18.98 26.55 -20.03
C THR A 247 18.77 25.59 -21.20
N VAL A 248 19.86 25.10 -21.79
CA VAL A 248 19.80 23.93 -22.69
C VAL A 248 19.66 22.64 -21.87
N VAL A 249 19.18 21.57 -22.51
CA VAL A 249 19.17 20.24 -21.89
C VAL A 249 20.62 19.78 -21.70
N ASN A 250 20.98 19.41 -20.46
CA ASN A 250 22.28 18.86 -20.12
C ASN A 250 22.22 17.31 -20.04
N GLY A 251 23.32 16.65 -20.43
CA GLY A 251 23.54 15.20 -20.49
C GLY A 251 22.41 14.38 -21.11
N ALA A 252 22.13 13.20 -20.54
CA ALA A 252 21.19 12.24 -21.12
C ALA A 252 19.80 12.84 -21.35
N THR A 253 19.29 12.71 -22.58
CA THR A 253 18.01 13.28 -23.00
C THR A 253 16.82 12.36 -22.71
N ASP A 254 17.06 11.10 -22.37
CA ASP A 254 16.04 10.10 -22.02
C ASP A 254 16.64 9.05 -21.06
N TRP A 255 15.88 8.02 -20.68
CA TRP A 255 16.39 6.90 -19.91
C TRP A 255 17.42 6.07 -20.70
N HIS A 256 18.52 5.74 -20.04
CA HIS A 256 19.55 4.85 -20.58
C HIS A 256 19.87 3.72 -19.59
N GLY A 257 20.39 2.63 -20.12
CA GLY A 257 20.65 1.39 -19.41
C GLY A 257 21.96 1.39 -18.62
N ASN A 258 22.48 0.20 -18.38
CA ASN A 258 23.69 -0.03 -17.58
C ASN A 258 24.98 -0.02 -18.40
N ASN A 259 24.92 0.18 -19.72
CA ASN A 259 26.16 0.27 -20.48
C ASN A 259 26.93 1.52 -20.06
N GLU A 260 28.26 1.45 -20.08
CA GLU A 260 29.09 2.60 -19.71
C GLU A 260 28.87 3.76 -20.67
N ASP A 261 28.72 4.95 -20.09
CA ASP A 261 28.66 6.20 -20.82
C ASP A 261 30.07 6.54 -21.33
N VAL A 262 30.29 6.46 -22.64
CA VAL A 262 31.56 6.79 -23.28
C VAL A 262 31.39 8.06 -24.11
N ASP A 263 32.13 9.11 -23.74
CA ASP A 263 32.14 10.41 -24.44
C ASP A 263 30.73 11.04 -24.65
N GLY A 264 29.84 10.89 -23.67
CA GLY A 264 28.46 11.43 -23.74
C GLY A 264 27.53 10.65 -24.66
N LYS A 265 27.91 9.41 -25.04
CA LYS A 265 27.05 8.48 -25.78
C LYS A 265 26.36 7.52 -24.81
N TYR A 266 25.03 7.55 -24.83
CA TYR A 266 24.17 6.76 -23.93
C TYR A 266 23.48 5.62 -24.68
N ASP A 267 23.20 4.52 -23.98
CA ASP A 267 22.39 3.40 -24.44
C ASP A 267 20.90 3.64 -24.17
N TYR A 268 20.33 4.62 -24.88
CA TYR A 268 18.93 4.98 -24.72
C TYR A 268 17.97 3.80 -24.91
N LEU A 269 17.03 3.67 -23.98
CA LEU A 269 16.08 2.57 -23.93
C LEU A 269 14.84 2.89 -24.78
N PRO A 270 14.30 1.93 -25.55
CA PRO A 270 13.04 2.13 -26.26
C PRO A 270 11.88 2.26 -25.27
N LYS A 271 10.82 2.98 -25.67
CA LYS A 271 9.65 3.25 -24.82
C LYS A 271 8.99 1.99 -24.23
N THR A 272 8.95 0.90 -25.00
CA THR A 272 8.42 -0.39 -24.54
C THR A 272 9.25 -1.03 -23.44
N GLU A 273 10.55 -0.76 -23.39
CA GLU A 273 11.44 -1.22 -22.33
C GLU A 273 11.33 -0.31 -21.10
N ILE A 274 11.28 1.01 -21.29
CA ILE A 274 11.00 1.98 -20.22
C ILE A 274 9.70 1.63 -19.47
N GLU A 275 8.64 1.30 -20.19
CA GLU A 275 7.36 0.93 -19.57
C GLU A 275 7.48 -0.38 -18.77
N LYS A 276 8.20 -1.40 -19.26
CA LYS A 276 8.48 -2.61 -18.49
C LYS A 276 9.28 -2.31 -17.22
N ILE A 277 10.27 -1.42 -17.32
CA ILE A 277 11.07 -0.99 -16.18
C ILE A 277 10.19 -0.32 -15.12
N TYR A 278 9.29 0.59 -15.52
CA TYR A 278 8.34 1.21 -14.61
C TYR A 278 7.54 0.16 -13.83
N TRP A 279 7.03 -0.87 -14.51
CA TRP A 279 6.28 -1.94 -13.85
C TRP A 279 7.16 -2.80 -12.92
N ASN A 280 8.46 -2.97 -13.23
CA ASN A 280 9.41 -3.63 -12.33
C ASN A 280 9.63 -2.85 -11.03
N TYR A 281 9.52 -1.51 -11.01
CA TYR A 281 9.56 -0.72 -9.75
C TYR A 281 8.36 -1.01 -8.82
N LEU A 282 7.28 -1.59 -9.37
CA LEU A 282 5.98 -1.79 -8.73
C LEU A 282 5.61 -3.27 -8.59
N ASP A 283 6.56 -4.19 -8.65
CA ASP A 283 6.25 -5.62 -8.69
C ASP A 283 5.86 -6.20 -7.32
N ASN A 284 6.25 -7.44 -7.02
CA ASN A 284 5.90 -8.16 -5.79
C ASN A 284 7.10 -8.65 -4.98
N ARG A 285 8.33 -8.24 -5.36
CA ARG A 285 9.57 -8.64 -4.69
C ARG A 285 9.64 -8.19 -3.25
N THR A 286 10.52 -8.85 -2.50
CA THR A 286 10.80 -8.49 -1.12
C THR A 286 11.81 -7.35 -1.07
N VAL A 287 11.51 -6.33 -0.25
CA VAL A 287 12.43 -5.25 0.11
C VAL A 287 12.83 -5.42 1.57
N TYR A 288 14.12 -5.62 1.80
CA TYR A 288 14.75 -5.57 3.11
C TYR A 288 15.18 -4.15 3.40
N MET A 289 14.51 -3.53 4.37
CA MET A 289 14.88 -2.22 4.90
C MET A 289 15.97 -2.38 5.96
N ALA A 290 17.02 -1.57 5.85
CA ALA A 290 18.15 -1.55 6.78
C ALA A 290 18.67 -0.13 7.00
N MET A 291 19.35 0.09 8.13
CA MET A 291 20.03 1.35 8.41
C MET A 291 21.52 1.24 8.11
N VAL A 292 22.05 2.25 7.42
CA VAL A 292 23.51 2.42 7.26
C VAL A 292 24.10 3.19 8.44
N GLY A 293 25.33 2.87 8.82
CA GLY A 293 26.00 3.47 9.97
C GLY A 293 26.76 4.76 9.71
N GLY A 294 27.65 4.75 8.71
CA GLY A 294 28.51 5.89 8.41
C GLY A 294 29.18 5.86 7.04
N ASP A 295 29.11 4.73 6.33
CA ASP A 295 29.45 4.64 4.92
C ASP A 295 28.30 5.16 4.03
N SER A 296 28.45 5.00 2.71
CA SER A 296 27.38 5.21 1.74
C SER A 296 26.16 4.35 2.06
N ALA A 297 24.96 4.84 1.74
CA ALA A 297 23.80 3.96 1.65
C ALA A 297 24.04 2.89 0.57
N TRP A 298 23.30 1.79 0.67
CA TRP A 298 23.48 0.62 -0.20
C TRP A 298 22.12 0.02 -0.58
N GLY A 299 22.02 -0.36 -1.84
CA GLY A 299 20.94 -1.15 -2.39
C GLY A 299 21.47 -2.26 -3.29
N GLY A 300 20.61 -3.23 -3.61
CA GLY A 300 20.96 -4.34 -4.50
C GLY A 300 20.38 -5.66 -4.02
N GLY A 301 19.94 -6.50 -4.97
CA GLY A 301 19.13 -7.67 -4.64
C GLY A 301 17.90 -7.22 -3.84
N PRO A 302 17.54 -7.85 -2.71
CA PRO A 302 16.41 -7.41 -1.88
C PRO A 302 16.71 -6.20 -0.99
N LEU A 303 17.95 -5.70 -0.89
CA LEU A 303 18.31 -4.60 0.03
C LEU A 303 17.95 -3.23 -0.54
N ALA A 304 17.41 -2.36 0.32
CA ALA A 304 17.52 -0.91 0.20
C ALA A 304 17.74 -0.31 1.60
N SER A 305 18.80 0.49 1.77
CA SER A 305 19.15 1.10 3.06
C SER A 305 19.08 2.62 3.05
N GLN A 306 19.06 3.22 4.24
CA GLN A 306 19.03 4.66 4.44
C GLN A 306 19.71 5.05 5.75
N TRP A 307 20.26 6.26 5.82
CA TRP A 307 20.78 6.84 7.05
C TRP A 307 19.66 7.13 8.05
N GLU A 308 20.01 7.15 9.34
CA GLU A 308 19.08 7.49 10.42
C GLU A 308 18.35 8.81 10.16
N SER A 309 19.05 9.83 9.65
CA SER A 309 18.45 11.12 9.27
C SER A 309 17.44 11.02 8.13
N GLY A 310 17.66 10.13 7.16
CA GLY A 310 16.72 9.93 6.06
C GLY A 310 15.39 9.36 6.54
N TYR A 311 15.42 8.45 7.52
CA TYR A 311 14.22 7.94 8.19
C TYR A 311 13.57 8.98 9.11
N VAL A 312 14.33 9.70 9.93
CA VAL A 312 13.74 10.57 10.95
C VAL A 312 13.29 11.94 10.40
N THR A 313 13.98 12.47 9.39
CA THR A 313 13.71 13.82 8.85
C THR A 313 13.58 13.86 7.33
N GLY A 314 14.45 13.15 6.60
CA GLY A 314 14.59 13.29 5.16
C GLY A 314 13.30 13.06 4.38
N HIS A 315 12.60 11.95 4.63
CA HIS A 315 11.37 11.63 3.89
C HIS A 315 10.23 12.61 4.18
N TRP A 316 10.16 13.20 5.38
CA TRP A 316 9.14 14.20 5.74
C TRP A 316 9.32 15.52 4.99
N VAL A 317 10.54 15.84 4.57
CA VAL A 317 10.85 17.03 3.75
C VAL A 317 11.10 16.70 2.28
N GLY A 318 10.94 15.43 1.90
CA GLY A 318 11.08 14.94 0.54
C GLY A 318 12.51 14.78 0.05
N GLU A 319 13.51 14.67 0.92
CA GLU A 319 14.89 14.31 0.56
C GLU A 319 14.98 12.80 0.25
N MET A 320 14.39 12.41 -0.89
CA MET A 320 14.26 11.01 -1.32
C MET A 320 15.32 10.58 -2.34
N SER A 321 16.29 11.43 -2.66
CA SER A 321 17.31 11.17 -3.69
C SER A 321 18.06 9.86 -3.43
N VAL A 322 18.67 9.73 -2.26
CA VAL A 322 19.46 8.56 -1.88
C VAL A 322 18.59 7.31 -1.79
N TRP A 323 17.39 7.41 -1.21
CA TRP A 323 16.49 6.26 -1.18
C TRP A 323 16.12 5.80 -2.60
N SER A 324 15.85 6.75 -3.51
CA SER A 324 15.56 6.45 -4.91
C SER A 324 16.75 5.78 -5.62
N HIS A 325 17.97 6.21 -5.32
CA HIS A 325 19.21 5.60 -5.80
C HIS A 325 19.31 4.13 -5.37
N GLU A 326 19.26 3.88 -4.05
CA GLU A 326 19.39 2.52 -3.51
C GLU A 326 18.25 1.61 -3.94
N TYR A 327 17.03 2.15 -4.01
CA TYR A 327 15.89 1.40 -4.52
C TYR A 327 16.09 1.02 -5.99
N SER A 328 16.76 1.85 -6.79
CA SER A 328 17.01 1.52 -8.20
C SER A 328 18.05 0.41 -8.38
N HIS A 329 19.01 0.29 -7.45
CA HIS A 329 19.85 -0.91 -7.35
C HIS A 329 19.06 -2.16 -7.00
N HIS A 330 18.05 -2.06 -6.12
CA HIS A 330 17.10 -3.15 -5.87
C HIS A 330 16.33 -3.58 -7.14
N ILE A 331 16.09 -2.64 -8.08
CA ILE A 331 15.44 -2.92 -9.37
C ILE A 331 16.42 -3.42 -10.45
N GLY A 332 17.74 -3.36 -10.23
CA GLY A 332 18.77 -3.93 -11.12
C GLY A 332 19.56 -2.92 -11.94
N PHE A 333 19.45 -1.63 -11.63
CA PHE A 333 20.26 -0.58 -12.28
C PHE A 333 21.56 -0.34 -11.52
N SER A 334 22.60 0.02 -12.25
CA SER A 334 23.94 0.35 -11.75
C SER A 334 24.18 1.85 -11.83
N HIS A 335 25.31 2.33 -11.29
CA HIS A 335 25.68 3.74 -11.36
C HIS A 335 25.84 4.29 -12.79
N SER A 336 26.04 3.42 -13.79
CA SER A 336 26.10 3.81 -15.20
C SER A 336 24.74 4.23 -15.76
N SER A 337 23.62 3.88 -15.12
CA SER A 337 22.29 4.24 -15.58
C SER A 337 21.76 5.48 -14.86
N ASN A 338 21.11 6.40 -15.57
CA ASN A 338 20.35 7.49 -14.96
C ASN A 338 19.07 7.03 -14.24
N LEU A 339 18.75 5.72 -14.25
CA LEU A 339 17.74 5.12 -13.38
C LEU A 339 18.25 4.92 -11.96
N ALA A 340 19.55 4.72 -11.73
CA ALA A 340 20.11 4.72 -10.37
C ALA A 340 20.79 6.06 -10.06
N ASN A 341 21.50 6.65 -11.01
CA ASN A 341 22.24 7.88 -10.78
C ASN A 341 21.49 9.14 -11.26
N SER A 342 21.92 10.31 -10.82
CA SER A 342 21.65 11.54 -11.55
C SER A 342 22.74 11.68 -12.61
N GLY A 343 22.43 11.39 -13.88
CA GLY A 343 23.33 11.75 -14.98
C GLY A 343 23.51 13.27 -15.04
N GLU A 344 24.42 13.76 -15.88
CA GLU A 344 24.55 15.20 -16.13
C GLU A 344 23.17 15.74 -16.58
N GLY A 345 22.50 16.52 -15.72
CA GLY A 345 21.15 17.04 -15.98
C GLY A 345 19.98 16.18 -15.45
N GLY A 346 20.21 15.18 -14.61
CA GLY A 346 19.15 14.54 -13.82
C GLY A 346 18.91 13.06 -14.10
N GLY A 347 17.83 12.53 -13.54
CA GLY A 347 17.50 11.10 -13.59
C GLY A 347 16.45 10.73 -12.55
N GLN A 348 16.36 9.44 -12.22
CA GLN A 348 15.35 8.90 -11.32
C GLN A 348 15.42 9.53 -9.92
N GLN A 349 16.62 9.79 -9.42
CA GLN A 349 16.83 10.46 -8.13
C GLN A 349 16.19 11.86 -8.11
N GLU A 350 16.49 12.67 -9.12
CA GLU A 350 16.06 14.06 -9.20
C GLU A 350 14.56 14.18 -9.51
N MET A 351 14.10 13.47 -10.56
CA MET A 351 12.71 13.49 -10.98
C MET A 351 11.79 13.05 -9.83
N LEU A 352 12.11 11.95 -9.15
CA LEU A 352 11.31 11.46 -8.05
C LEU A 352 11.37 12.41 -6.84
N THR A 353 12.53 12.96 -6.51
CA THR A 353 12.66 13.94 -5.42
C THR A 353 11.79 15.17 -5.69
N HIS A 354 11.82 15.70 -6.91
CA HIS A 354 10.97 16.81 -7.31
C HIS A 354 9.49 16.48 -7.21
N PHE A 355 9.09 15.29 -7.70
CA PHE A 355 7.70 14.87 -7.66
C PHE A 355 7.21 14.61 -6.23
N TYR A 356 8.01 13.94 -5.40
CA TYR A 356 7.67 13.63 -4.02
C TYR A 356 7.50 14.92 -3.19
N LYS A 357 8.40 15.90 -3.34
CA LYS A 357 8.25 17.24 -2.73
C LYS A 357 6.97 17.93 -3.21
N TYR A 358 6.60 17.77 -4.48
CA TYR A 358 5.34 18.30 -5.00
C TYR A 358 4.12 17.66 -4.31
N LEU A 359 4.11 16.34 -4.11
CA LEU A 359 3.03 15.66 -3.39
C LEU A 359 2.94 16.06 -1.90
N ILE A 360 4.07 16.36 -1.23
CA ILE A 360 4.04 16.94 0.13
C ILE A 360 3.37 18.31 0.09
N TYR A 361 3.76 19.18 -0.85
CA TYR A 361 3.17 20.52 -1.01
C TYR A 361 1.64 20.46 -1.19
N LEU A 362 1.17 19.51 -2.01
CA LEU A 362 -0.26 19.28 -2.23
C LEU A 362 -0.99 18.66 -1.04
N LYS A 363 -0.27 18.13 -0.05
CA LYS A 363 -0.79 17.25 1.01
C LYS A 363 -1.46 15.99 0.44
N ASP A 364 -0.90 15.45 -0.64
CA ASP A 364 -1.48 14.32 -1.36
C ASP A 364 -0.94 12.96 -0.92
N LEU A 365 0.30 12.89 -0.40
CA LEU A 365 0.85 11.65 0.15
C LEU A 365 -0.04 11.07 1.28
N PRO A 366 -0.01 9.74 1.52
CA PRO A 366 -0.66 9.12 2.67
C PRO A 366 -0.32 9.82 3.99
N PHE A 367 0.95 10.18 4.18
CA PHE A 367 1.43 10.84 5.40
C PHE A 367 2.27 12.07 5.05
N THR A 368 1.92 13.24 5.59
CA THR A 368 2.71 14.49 5.40
C THR A 368 2.96 15.24 6.70
N ASP A 369 2.38 14.79 7.81
CA ASP A 369 2.55 15.43 9.12
C ASP A 369 3.50 14.59 9.98
N PRO A 370 4.72 15.05 10.26
CA PRO A 370 5.67 14.30 11.08
C PRO A 370 5.18 14.13 12.54
N GLU A 371 4.23 14.94 13.01
CA GLU A 371 3.66 14.82 14.38
C GLU A 371 2.96 13.49 14.66
N VAL A 372 2.63 12.71 13.64
CA VAL A 372 2.03 11.38 13.81
C VAL A 372 2.99 10.36 14.43
N LEU A 373 4.32 10.55 14.25
CA LEU A 373 5.35 9.68 14.83
C LEU A 373 6.20 10.39 15.88
N LYS A 374 6.50 11.67 15.70
CA LYS A 374 7.42 12.43 16.57
C LYS A 374 8.79 11.77 16.73
N GLY A 375 9.27 11.06 15.70
CA GLY A 375 10.52 10.31 15.74
C GLY A 375 11.71 11.15 16.22
N TRP A 376 11.81 12.41 15.78
CA TRP A 376 12.89 13.34 16.17
C TRP A 376 12.99 13.62 17.67
N THR A 377 11.92 13.37 18.44
CA THR A 377 11.92 13.57 19.91
C THR A 377 12.47 12.36 20.67
N LYS A 378 12.64 11.22 20.00
CA LYS A 378 12.95 9.91 20.60
C LYS A 378 14.46 9.72 20.83
N THR A 379 15.15 10.71 21.38
CA THR A 379 16.62 10.76 21.51
C THR A 379 17.23 9.58 22.28
N LYS A 380 16.47 8.90 23.13
CA LYS A 380 16.91 7.65 23.80
C LYS A 380 17.19 6.51 22.80
N TYR A 381 16.54 6.52 21.64
CA TYR A 381 16.58 5.45 20.64
C TYR A 381 17.30 5.88 19.36
N LEU A 382 17.80 7.11 19.30
CA LEU A 382 18.43 7.65 18.11
C LEU A 382 19.89 7.98 18.41
N THR A 383 20.75 7.78 17.44
CA THR A 383 22.16 8.18 17.55
C THR A 383 22.32 9.68 17.33
N GLY A 384 21.54 10.26 16.41
CA GLY A 384 21.50 11.67 16.10
C GLY A 384 20.53 12.46 16.99
N THR A 385 20.79 13.76 17.10
CA THR A 385 19.83 14.72 17.64
C THR A 385 19.12 15.43 16.49
N TYR A 386 17.80 15.26 16.40
CA TYR A 386 17.00 15.78 15.31
C TYR A 386 16.04 16.88 15.77
N LYS A 387 15.70 17.77 14.84
CA LYS A 387 14.64 18.77 15.03
C LYS A 387 13.39 18.32 14.29
N LYS A 388 12.24 18.90 14.66
CA LYS A 388 10.99 18.71 13.92
C LYS A 388 11.21 18.99 12.42
N PRO A 389 10.87 18.06 11.52
CA PRO A 389 10.94 18.30 10.09
C PRO A 389 10.02 19.46 9.69
N VAL A 390 10.54 20.40 8.91
CA VAL A 390 9.78 21.54 8.37
C VAL A 390 9.96 21.56 6.86
N PHE A 391 8.90 21.20 6.15
CA PHE A 391 8.93 21.18 4.69
C PHE A 391 8.72 22.57 4.11
N ASN A 392 9.53 22.92 3.11
CA ASN A 392 9.33 24.07 2.24
C ASN A 392 9.57 23.63 0.79
N ILE A 393 8.62 23.90 -0.10
CA ILE A 393 8.82 23.62 -1.52
C ILE A 393 9.69 24.71 -2.16
N ASN A 394 10.65 24.31 -2.99
CA ASN A 394 11.37 25.24 -3.83
C ASN A 394 10.39 25.82 -4.88
N PRO A 395 10.23 27.16 -5.00
CA PRO A 395 9.38 27.78 -6.01
C PRO A 395 9.74 27.39 -7.46
N LYS A 396 10.98 26.92 -7.68
CA LYS A 396 11.48 26.42 -8.97
C LYS A 396 11.28 24.91 -9.17
N ASN A 397 10.53 24.23 -8.29
CA ASN A 397 10.22 22.81 -8.49
C ASN A 397 9.48 22.63 -9.83
N PRO A 398 9.94 21.74 -10.73
CA PRO A 398 9.42 21.65 -12.09
C PRO A 398 7.95 21.19 -12.14
N PHE A 399 7.52 20.33 -11.21
CA PHE A 399 6.12 19.92 -11.11
C PHE A 399 5.24 21.05 -10.59
N LEU A 400 5.73 21.86 -9.64
CA LEU A 400 5.01 23.04 -9.17
C LEU A 400 4.84 24.07 -10.29
N LEU A 401 5.89 24.35 -11.07
CA LEU A 401 5.81 25.29 -12.18
C LEU A 401 4.85 24.80 -13.28
N LYS A 402 4.88 23.50 -13.57
CA LYS A 402 4.04 22.87 -14.60
C LYS A 402 2.57 22.82 -14.20
N TYR A 403 2.27 22.31 -13.01
CA TYR A 403 0.91 21.99 -12.58
C TYR A 403 0.29 23.07 -11.67
N LYS A 404 1.06 24.06 -11.22
CA LYS A 404 0.58 25.25 -10.49
C LYS A 404 -0.27 24.95 -9.24
N GLY A 405 -0.04 23.82 -8.58
CA GLY A 405 -0.79 23.38 -7.40
C GLY A 405 -1.93 22.40 -7.70
N ASP A 406 -2.15 22.04 -8.96
CA ASP A 406 -3.10 20.99 -9.36
C ASP A 406 -2.42 19.62 -9.50
N GLY A 407 -3.19 18.56 -9.74
CA GLY A 407 -2.62 17.23 -9.98
C GLY A 407 -2.44 16.37 -8.74
N LYS A 408 -3.29 16.60 -7.72
CA LYS A 408 -3.58 15.59 -6.70
C LYS A 408 -4.08 14.31 -7.37
N TRP A 409 -3.93 13.20 -6.68
CA TRP A 409 -4.58 11.98 -7.09
C TRP A 409 -6.08 12.13 -6.85
N ASN A 410 -6.85 12.37 -7.93
CA ASN A 410 -8.31 12.50 -7.90
C ASN A 410 -8.99 11.44 -7.02
#